data_AF-A0A9R1IDL0-F1
#
_entry.id   AF-A0A9R1IDL0-F1
#
_cell.length_a   1.000
_cell.length_b   1.000
_cell.length_c   1.000
_cell.angle_alpha   90.00
_cell.angle_beta   90.00
_cell.angle_gamma   90.00
#
_symmetry.space_group_name_H-M   'P 1'
#
loop_
_entity.id
_entity.type
_entity.pdbx_description
1 polymer ?
#
loop_
_entity_poly.entity_id
_entity_poly.type
_entity_poly.pdbx_seq_one_letter_code
_entity_poly.pdbx_strand_id
1 'polypeptide(L)'
;MEADGNEISRLPEELLASIISRTSPPDAGRCAAVSRSFLAAADSDAVWSCFLPRDLPRFAEGVLPHAPPSKKGLFRCLSDQPALLPGKLVVRPYASYEL
;
A
#
# COMPACT_ATOMS: atom_id res chain seq x y z
N MET A 1 19.99 6.97 -33.30
CA MET A 1 18.81 6.30 -32.71
C MET A 1 19.29 5.67 -31.42
N GLU A 2 19.10 6.34 -30.30
CA GLU A 2 19.34 5.73 -28.99
C GLU A 2 18.03 5.89 -28.22
N ALA A 3 17.26 4.81 -28.20
CA ALA A 3 16.04 4.70 -27.43
C ALA A 3 16.28 3.74 -26.26
N ASP A 4 17.45 3.86 -25.64
CA ASP A 4 17.83 3.12 -24.44
C ASP A 4 17.41 3.93 -23.24
N GLY A 5 16.28 3.54 -22.66
CA GLY A 5 15.67 4.24 -21.55
C GLY A 5 14.52 3.46 -20.93
N ASN A 6 14.79 2.18 -20.62
CA ASN A 6 13.94 1.27 -19.85
C ASN A 6 12.62 0.89 -20.55
N GLU A 7 12.57 -0.31 -21.15
CA GLU A 7 11.37 -0.89 -21.78
C GLU A 7 10.16 -0.88 -20.85
N ILE A 8 10.39 -1.01 -19.54
CA ILE A 8 9.36 -1.00 -18.51
C ILE A 8 8.70 0.38 -18.39
N SER A 9 9.39 1.47 -18.74
CA SER A 9 8.82 2.83 -18.78
C SER A 9 7.75 2.99 -19.86
N ARG A 10 7.73 2.11 -20.88
CA ARG A 10 6.76 2.13 -21.97
C ARG A 10 5.49 1.35 -21.65
N LEU A 11 5.48 0.59 -20.55
CA LEU A 11 4.30 -0.14 -20.12
C LEU A 11 3.23 0.83 -19.61
N PRO A 12 1.95 0.56 -19.88
CA PRO A 12 0.85 1.33 -19.29
C PRO A 12 0.91 1.25 -17.76
N GLU A 13 0.64 2.38 -17.11
CA GLU A 13 0.56 2.46 -15.64
C GLU A 13 -0.44 1.43 -15.07
N GLU A 14 -1.56 1.20 -15.75
CA GLU A 14 -2.57 0.20 -15.38
C GLU A 14 -2.03 -1.23 -15.32
N LEU A 15 -1.09 -1.58 -16.21
CA LEU A 15 -0.45 -2.90 -16.21
C LEU A 15 0.51 -3.02 -15.03
N LEU A 16 1.28 -1.96 -14.74
CA LEU A 16 2.13 -1.90 -13.56
C LEU A 16 1.29 -1.99 -12.27
N ALA A 17 0.21 -1.22 -12.18
CA ALA A 17 -0.72 -1.25 -11.05
C ALA A 17 -1.35 -2.64 -10.87
N SER A 18 -1.72 -3.31 -11.96
CA SER A 18 -2.27 -4.67 -11.92
C SER A 18 -1.27 -5.73 -11.43
N ILE A 19 0.02 -5.55 -11.72
CA ILE A 19 1.08 -6.44 -11.20
C ILE A 19 1.32 -6.13 -9.72
N ILE A 20 1.49 -4.86 -9.37
CA ILE A 20 1.80 -4.41 -8.02
C ILE A 20 0.66 -4.75 -7.05
N SER A 21 -0.61 -4.64 -7.47
CA SER A 21 -1.77 -4.99 -6.64
C SER A 21 -1.83 -6.47 -6.23
N ARG A 22 -1.08 -7.34 -6.92
CA ARG A 22 -0.95 -8.78 -6.62
C ARG A 22 0.26 -9.09 -5.72
N THR A 23 1.05 -8.08 -5.38
CA THR A 23 2.18 -8.21 -4.46
C THR A 23 1.74 -7.94 -3.01
N SER A 24 2.69 -7.91 -2.07
CA SER A 24 2.41 -7.50 -0.70
C SER A 24 2.52 -5.96 -0.54
N PRO A 25 1.85 -5.34 0.45
CA PRO A 25 1.99 -3.90 0.72
C PRO A 25 3.44 -3.39 0.88
N PRO A 26 4.36 -4.09 1.58
CA PRO A 26 5.75 -3.66 1.64
C PRO A 26 6.48 -3.81 0.28
N ASP A 27 6.12 -4.80 -0.52
CA ASP A 27 6.70 -4.97 -1.87
C ASP A 27 6.21 -3.88 -2.83
N ALA A 28 4.96 -3.44 -2.74
CA ALA A 28 4.46 -2.28 -3.48
C ALA A 28 5.27 -1.02 -3.16
N GLY A 29 5.64 -0.82 -1.89
CA GLY A 29 6.54 0.27 -1.47
C GLY A 29 7.94 0.16 -2.08
N ARG A 30 8.48 -1.06 -2.25
CA ARG A 30 9.76 -1.28 -2.92
C ARG A 30 9.69 -1.01 -4.42
N CYS A 31 8.57 -1.36 -5.06
CA CYS A 31 8.33 -1.04 -6.47
C CYS A 31 8.42 0.47 -6.73
N ALA A 32 7.90 1.30 -5.82
CA ALA A 32 7.94 2.75 -5.93
C ALA A 32 9.36 3.34 -6.06
N ALA A 33 10.40 2.64 -5.61
CA ALA A 33 11.79 3.07 -5.70
C ALA A 33 12.46 2.75 -7.05
N VAL A 34 11.82 1.94 -7.91
CA VAL A 34 12.41 1.45 -9.17
C VAL A 34 12.43 2.53 -10.26
N SER A 35 11.32 3.24 -10.45
CA SER A 35 11.20 4.32 -11.44
C SER A 35 10.00 5.23 -11.14
N ARG A 36 9.90 6.37 -11.85
CA ARG A 36 8.73 7.26 -11.73
C ARG A 36 7.42 6.59 -12.18
N SER A 37 7.47 5.72 -13.19
CA SER A 37 6.28 4.98 -13.66
C SER A 37 5.83 3.96 -12.62
N PHE A 38 6.77 3.27 -11.96
CA PHE A 38 6.45 2.38 -10.85
C PHE A 38 5.96 3.15 -9.62
N LEU A 39 6.51 4.33 -9.34
CA LEU A 39 6.04 5.19 -8.24
C LEU A 39 4.56 5.57 -8.45
N ALA A 40 4.20 6.04 -9.64
CA ALA A 40 2.82 6.40 -9.96
C ALA A 40 1.87 5.20 -9.79
N ALA A 41 2.24 4.06 -10.39
CA ALA A 41 1.46 2.82 -10.27
C ALA A 41 1.37 2.31 -8.83
N ALA A 42 2.46 2.32 -8.07
CA ALA A 42 2.53 1.83 -6.70
C ALA A 42 1.79 2.71 -5.71
N ASP A 43 1.65 4.02 -5.98
CA ASP A 43 0.92 4.95 -5.14
C ASP A 43 -0.55 5.11 -5.55
N SER A 44 -0.94 4.49 -6.66
CA SER A 44 -2.32 4.49 -7.17
C SER A 44 -3.29 3.82 -6.21
N ASP A 45 -4.45 4.45 -6.04
CA ASP A 45 -5.57 3.89 -5.29
C ASP A 45 -6.03 2.53 -5.85
N ALA A 46 -5.81 2.22 -7.13
CA ALA A 46 -6.14 0.89 -7.68
C ALA A 46 -5.37 -0.23 -6.94
N VAL A 47 -4.07 -0.02 -6.72
CA VAL A 47 -3.21 -0.94 -5.96
C VAL A 47 -3.66 -1.05 -4.51
N TRP A 48 -3.82 0.09 -3.84
CA TRP A 48 -4.12 0.10 -2.41
C TRP A 48 -5.53 -0.40 -2.07
N SER A 49 -6.51 -0.36 -3.01
CA SER A 49 -7.80 -1.05 -2.78
C SER A 49 -7.68 -2.56 -2.65
N CYS A 50 -6.68 -3.19 -3.28
CA CYS A 50 -6.49 -4.63 -3.18
C CYS A 50 -5.92 -5.05 -1.81
N PHE A 51 -5.27 -4.11 -1.10
CA PHE A 51 -4.72 -4.33 0.23
C PHE A 51 -5.69 -3.98 1.35
N LEU A 52 -6.74 -3.22 1.04
CA LEU A 52 -7.77 -2.84 1.99
C LEU A 52 -8.89 -3.88 2.04
N PRO A 53 -9.52 -4.09 3.22
CA PRO A 53 -10.76 -4.86 3.29
C PRO A 53 -11.86 -4.17 2.48
N ARG A 54 -12.65 -4.96 1.74
CA ARG A 54 -13.76 -4.49 0.90
C ARG A 54 -14.78 -3.68 1.71
N ASP A 55 -15.07 -4.14 2.91
CA ASP A 55 -15.88 -3.42 3.88
C ASP A 55 -14.94 -2.86 4.95
N LEU A 56 -14.74 -1.55 4.91
CA LEU A 56 -14.00 -0.87 5.97
C LEU A 56 -14.72 -1.15 7.29
N PRO A 57 -14.01 -1.59 8.33
CA PRO A 57 -14.65 -1.90 9.59
C PRO A 57 -15.32 -0.64 10.15
N ARG A 58 -16.50 -0.78 10.77
CA ARG A 58 -17.26 0.36 11.33
C ARG A 58 -16.45 1.22 12.30
N PHE A 59 -15.44 0.66 12.95
CA PHE A 59 -14.53 1.41 13.83
C PHE A 59 -13.60 2.38 13.09
N ALA A 60 -13.41 2.21 11.78
CA ALA A 60 -12.66 3.15 10.96
C ALA A 60 -13.40 4.51 10.86
N GLU A 61 -14.73 4.54 10.98
CA GLU A 61 -15.53 5.77 10.89
C GLU A 61 -15.13 6.85 11.92
N GLY A 62 -14.59 6.47 13.08
CA GLY A 62 -14.13 7.40 14.12
C GLY A 62 -12.63 7.71 14.11
N VAL A 63 -11.86 7.00 13.30
CA VAL A 63 -10.38 7.07 13.26
C VAL A 63 -9.90 7.67 11.94
N LEU A 64 -10.71 7.56 10.89
CA LEU A 64 -10.38 8.10 9.58
C LEU A 64 -10.44 9.64 9.59
N PRO A 65 -9.46 10.32 8.96
CA PRO A 65 -9.53 11.76 8.77
C PRO A 65 -10.81 12.16 8.02
N HIS A 66 -11.40 13.31 8.37
CA HIS A 66 -12.61 13.86 7.76
C HIS A 66 -12.50 14.13 6.23
N ALA A 67 -11.29 14.16 5.68
CA ALA A 67 -11.02 14.22 4.25
C ALA A 67 -10.44 12.87 3.82
N PRO A 68 -10.88 12.28 2.69
CA PRO A 68 -10.45 10.95 2.30
C PRO A 68 -8.94 10.99 2.05
N PRO A 69 -8.09 10.37 2.91
CA PRO A 69 -6.73 10.15 2.49
C PRO A 69 -6.78 9.18 1.30
N SER A 70 -5.76 9.21 0.44
CA SER A 70 -5.59 8.14 -0.56
C SER A 70 -5.72 6.78 0.12
N LYS A 71 -6.09 5.73 -0.62
CA LYS A 71 -6.23 4.38 -0.04
C LYS A 71 -4.93 3.90 0.61
N LYS A 72 -3.78 4.39 0.15
CA LYS A 72 -2.48 4.26 0.81
C LYS A 72 -2.46 4.88 2.22
N GLY A 73 -2.98 6.09 2.36
CA GLY A 73 -3.12 6.76 3.65
C GLY A 73 -4.13 6.07 4.57
N LEU A 74 -5.24 5.56 4.03
CA LEU A 74 -6.18 4.70 4.78
C LEU A 74 -5.47 3.45 5.32
N PHE A 75 -4.71 2.76 4.48
CA PHE A 75 -3.95 1.56 4.88
C PHE A 75 -2.96 1.87 6.01
N ARG A 76 -2.23 3.00 5.91
CA ARG A 76 -1.30 3.44 6.97
C ARG A 76 -2.02 3.73 8.27
N CYS A 77 -3.11 4.51 8.22
CA CYS A 77 -3.92 4.85 9.38
C CYS A 77 -4.44 3.60 10.12
N LEU A 78 -4.91 2.60 9.38
CA LEU A 78 -5.34 1.32 9.95
C LEU A 78 -4.17 0.51 10.53
N SER A 79 -3.03 0.51 9.85
CA SER A 79 -1.83 -0.22 10.29
C SER A 79 -1.24 0.38 11.57
N ASP A 80 -1.33 1.69 11.75
CA ASP A 80 -0.89 2.41 12.95
C ASP A 80 -1.82 2.19 14.15
N GLN A 81 -2.99 1.58 13.95
CA GLN A 81 -3.98 1.29 15.00
C GLN A 81 -4.29 -0.22 15.09
N PRO A 82 -3.30 -1.07 15.42
CA PRO A 82 -3.45 -2.52 15.44
C PRO A 82 -4.46 -3.02 16.50
N ALA A 83 -4.82 -2.17 17.48
CA ALA A 83 -5.83 -2.46 18.49
C ALA A 83 -7.25 -2.62 17.92
N LEU A 84 -7.48 -2.21 16.67
CA LEU A 84 -8.79 -2.26 16.03
C LEU A 84 -8.97 -3.49 15.13
N LEU A 85 -7.89 -4.21 14.78
CA LEU A 85 -8.00 -5.42 13.98
C LEU A 85 -8.56 -6.56 14.85
N PRO A 86 -9.71 -7.18 14.53
CA PRO A 86 -10.22 -8.31 15.29
C PRO A 86 -9.23 -9.48 15.25
N GLY A 87 -8.48 -9.67 16.33
CA GLY A 87 -7.87 -10.91 16.82
C GLY A 87 -6.98 -11.77 15.93
N LYS A 88 -6.69 -11.41 14.67
CA LYS A 88 -5.98 -12.32 13.73
C LYS A 88 -4.68 -11.78 13.14
N LEU A 89 -4.34 -10.51 13.34
CA LEU A 89 -3.08 -9.92 12.83
C LEU A 89 -2.37 -9.12 13.93
N VAL A 90 -2.06 -9.77 15.04
CA VAL A 90 -1.06 -9.25 15.98
C VAL A 90 0.32 -9.56 15.41
N VAL A 91 0.86 -8.65 14.60
CA VAL A 91 2.32 -8.60 14.43
C VAL A 91 2.85 -7.94 15.69
N ARG A 92 3.29 -8.74 16.65
CA ARG A 92 4.01 -8.21 17.80
C ARG A 92 5.28 -7.51 17.30
N PRO A 93 5.51 -6.22 17.59
CA PRO A 93 6.87 -5.73 17.57
C PRO A 93 7.64 -6.53 18.63
N TYR A 94 8.79 -7.07 18.24
CA TYR A 94 9.69 -7.77 19.14
C TYR A 94 9.94 -6.87 20.37
N ALA A 95 9.43 -7.29 21.52
CA ALA A 95 9.92 -6.77 22.78
C ALA A 95 11.36 -7.27 22.92
N SER A 96 12.32 -6.39 22.64
CA SER A 96 13.70 -6.61 23.02
C SER A 96 13.78 -6.64 24.54
N TYR A 97 14.24 -7.79 25.00
CA TYR A 97 14.58 -8.22 26.34
C TYR A 97 15.33 -7.13 27.13
N GLU A 98 14.74 -6.66 28.23
CA GLU A 98 15.50 -6.09 29.35
C GLU A 98 16.21 -7.22 30.10
N LEU A 99 17.53 -7.10 30.24
CA LEU A 99 18.32 -7.58 31.37
C LEU A 99 19.29 -6.47 31.77
#